data_AF-A0A0K0STL2-F1
#
_entry.id   AF-A0A0K0STL2-F1
#
_cell.length_a   1.000
_cell.length_b   1.000
_cell.length_c   1.000
_cell.angle_alpha   90.00
_cell.angle_beta   90.00
_cell.angle_gamma   90.00
#
_symmetry.space_group_name_H-M   'P 1'
#
loop_
_entity.id
_entity.type
_entity.pdbx_description
1 polymer ?
#
loop_
_entity_poly.entity_id
_entity_poly.type
_entity_poly.pdbx_seq_one_letter_code
_entity_poly.pdbx_strand_id
1 'polypeptide(L)'
;MDALAECGSEISTQITRGDLLLHYFAYQISAVRSERTGKNDLLTVGHTLTANQELYRLLLCDFTDSLKAYWHTVNTVNFMFQLPKNHIWTIVLPTVPLSVAQRIDQKVKSFGPYLGASYVDMGNPLHSKVFQFPAGLYFQNGKFYSDSEEITSLYSHSVETVIIDESNYYELEMPRLLQPLELSERGKLSLERMQGRNFETHAIKLAKALMEYLNKNSNPDAISFNAASGHSNFEPVCDERKIRDYLLNPDHIEGGPKAKFFTETLGITRDDWRYLTDQIINAVKTVPAFTVRKSPHGISHSAVIEIIGRNNRTALIKTAWIVRENEPPRFVTAIPFSEDLDFEFQVPAQNISPVGLHGDELYEDIYKRANTAGLKAAENCVPIPMVIEGYGPVFGGECGDAWVTIPNDEAGMKAWLKSNNIGTKDYKLGWRVDGNLEQFQPSKGEFWTLQAIAPKEAYARAFCKVLNDNNIKCNVFTLLD
;
A
#
# COMPACT_ATOMS: atom_id res chain seq x y z
N MET A 1 21.05 17.13 26.85
CA MET A 1 21.78 18.38 26.51
C MET A 1 23.07 18.48 27.29
N ASP A 2 23.10 18.50 28.63
CA ASP A 2 24.36 18.51 29.39
C ASP A 2 25.29 17.35 29.00
N ALA A 3 24.76 16.13 28.87
CA ALA A 3 25.53 14.98 28.40
C ALA A 3 26.14 15.19 26.99
N LEU A 4 25.47 15.91 26.09
CA LEU A 4 25.98 16.24 24.75
C LEU A 4 27.14 17.24 24.86
N ALA A 5 26.98 18.30 25.67
CA ALA A 5 27.99 19.31 25.88
C ALA A 5 29.27 18.74 26.53
N GLU A 6 29.13 17.86 27.52
CA GLU A 6 30.25 17.21 28.19
C GLU A 6 30.97 16.19 27.31
N CYS A 7 30.24 15.48 26.45
CA CYS A 7 30.82 14.40 25.65
C CYS A 7 31.37 14.86 24.30
N GLY A 8 31.13 16.09 23.88
CA GLY A 8 31.24 16.45 22.47
C GLY A 8 31.55 17.91 22.19
N SER A 9 32.42 18.57 22.97
CA SER A 9 32.71 20.01 22.83
C SER A 9 33.09 20.47 21.42
N GLU A 10 33.63 19.60 20.55
CA GLU A 10 34.02 19.93 19.17
C GLU A 10 32.99 19.48 18.11
N ILE A 11 31.85 18.94 18.52
CA ILE A 11 30.82 18.43 17.60
C ILE A 11 29.96 19.57 17.09
N SER A 12 29.53 19.44 15.84
CA SER A 12 28.49 20.26 15.24
C SER A 12 27.32 19.38 14.86
N THR A 13 26.16 19.57 15.48
CA THR A 13 24.96 18.77 15.23
C THR A 13 23.65 19.54 15.41
N GLN A 14 22.69 19.28 14.51
CA GLN A 14 21.33 19.72 14.70
C GLN A 14 20.64 18.86 15.76
N ILE A 15 19.72 19.47 16.49
CA ILE A 15 18.94 18.80 17.52
C ILE A 15 17.47 18.89 17.14
N THR A 16 16.92 17.77 16.68
CA THR A 16 15.49 17.66 16.39
C THR A 16 14.83 16.79 17.46
N ARG A 17 13.57 17.08 17.78
CA ARG A 17 12.85 16.43 18.88
C ARG A 17 11.35 16.40 18.63
N GLY A 18 10.70 15.39 19.16
CA GLY A 18 9.24 15.26 19.07
C GLY A 18 8.72 13.94 19.58
N ASP A 19 7.41 13.81 19.58
CA ASP A 19 6.72 12.57 19.89
C ASP A 19 6.88 11.55 18.75
N LEU A 20 7.06 10.28 19.11
CA LEU A 20 7.14 9.21 18.14
C LEU A 20 5.74 8.77 17.67
N LEU A 21 5.22 9.42 16.63
CA LEU A 21 3.83 9.26 16.17
C LEU A 21 3.68 8.25 15.02
N LEU A 22 4.19 7.03 15.24
CA LEU A 22 4.20 5.95 14.22
C LEU A 22 2.80 5.62 13.67
N HIS A 23 1.76 5.76 14.48
CA HIS A 23 0.39 5.46 14.09
C HIS A 23 -0.10 6.33 12.93
N TYR A 24 0.41 7.56 12.75
CA TYR A 24 -0.02 8.44 11.66
C TYR A 24 0.18 7.83 10.27
N PHE A 25 1.20 6.99 10.11
CA PHE A 25 1.48 6.34 8.83
C PHE A 25 0.53 5.17 8.52
N ALA A 26 -0.38 4.83 9.44
CA ALA A 26 -1.41 3.83 9.25
C ALA A 26 -2.80 4.43 8.96
N TYR A 27 -2.96 5.75 8.97
CA TYR A 27 -4.24 6.38 8.66
C TYR A 27 -4.46 6.57 7.16
N GLN A 28 -5.68 6.30 6.71
CA GLN A 28 -6.11 6.52 5.33
C GLN A 28 -7.42 7.30 5.30
N ILE A 29 -7.65 8.04 4.22
CA ILE A 29 -8.93 8.75 4.01
C ILE A 29 -10.04 7.71 3.86
N SER A 30 -11.06 7.88 4.68
CA SER A 30 -12.21 6.98 4.80
C SER A 30 -13.53 7.67 4.48
N ALA A 31 -13.60 8.99 4.50
CA ALA A 31 -14.76 9.74 4.01
C ALA A 31 -14.34 11.16 3.60
N VAL A 32 -15.14 11.74 2.70
CA VAL A 32 -15.01 13.08 2.18
C VAL A 32 -16.40 13.72 2.19
N ARG A 33 -16.50 14.90 2.78
CA ARG A 33 -17.75 15.65 2.86
C ARG A 33 -17.51 17.11 2.49
N SER A 34 -18.41 17.67 1.70
CA SER A 34 -18.52 19.09 1.50
C SER A 34 -19.94 19.55 1.82
N GLU A 35 -20.04 20.66 2.54
CA GLU A 35 -21.31 21.27 2.94
C GLU A 35 -21.26 22.76 2.69
N ARG A 36 -22.39 23.33 2.29
CA ARG A 36 -22.57 24.77 2.26
C ARG A 36 -23.20 25.21 3.57
N THR A 37 -22.52 26.09 4.28
CA THR A 37 -22.92 26.52 5.62
C THR A 37 -22.98 28.05 5.73
N GLY A 38 -23.99 28.54 6.46
CA GLY A 38 -24.12 29.96 6.83
C GLY A 38 -24.84 30.84 5.81
N LYS A 39 -25.04 32.13 6.16
CA LYS A 39 -25.72 33.14 5.33
C LYS A 39 -24.97 33.52 4.04
N ASN A 40 -23.67 33.24 3.97
CA ASN A 40 -22.79 33.60 2.85
C ASN A 40 -22.49 32.43 1.91
N ASP A 41 -23.16 31.28 2.07
CA ASP A 41 -23.00 30.10 1.21
C ASP A 41 -21.55 29.59 1.08
N LEU A 42 -20.78 29.68 2.18
CA LEU A 42 -19.39 29.25 2.21
C LEU A 42 -19.30 27.72 2.22
N LEU A 43 -18.48 27.17 1.33
CA LEU A 43 -18.22 25.75 1.25
C LEU A 43 -17.18 25.34 2.30
N THR A 44 -17.56 24.39 3.15
CA THR A 44 -16.64 23.72 4.07
C THR A 44 -16.34 22.33 3.52
N VAL A 45 -15.06 21.99 3.37
CA VAL A 45 -14.58 20.67 2.95
C VAL A 45 -13.92 19.98 4.13
N GLY A 46 -14.38 18.77 4.43
CA GLY A 46 -13.86 17.93 5.51
C GLY A 46 -13.59 16.50 5.04
N HIS A 47 -12.74 15.80 5.78
CA HIS A 47 -12.47 14.38 5.56
C HIS A 47 -12.39 13.63 6.88
N THR A 48 -12.57 12.32 6.81
CA THR A 48 -12.40 11.40 7.94
C THR A 48 -11.22 10.49 7.67
N LEU A 49 -10.33 10.35 8.65
CA LEU A 49 -9.23 9.38 8.61
C LEU A 49 -9.60 8.15 9.44
N THR A 50 -9.33 6.97 8.91
CA THR A 50 -9.48 5.69 9.62
C THR A 50 -8.14 4.98 9.65
N ALA A 51 -7.79 4.39 10.80
CA ALA A 51 -6.56 3.64 10.96
C ALA A 51 -6.68 2.22 10.37
N ASN A 52 -5.72 1.83 9.54
CA ASN A 52 -5.49 0.45 9.15
C ASN A 52 -4.70 -0.26 10.26
N GLN A 53 -5.40 -1.05 11.07
CA GLN A 53 -4.81 -1.72 12.24
C GLN A 53 -3.75 -2.76 11.85
N GLU A 54 -3.93 -3.46 10.73
CA GLU A 54 -2.97 -4.46 10.26
C GLU A 54 -1.67 -3.79 9.80
N LEU A 55 -1.78 -2.68 9.05
CA LEU A 55 -0.64 -1.87 8.66
C LEU A 55 0.05 -1.30 9.90
N TYR A 56 -0.70 -0.76 10.87
CA TYR A 56 -0.10 -0.24 12.10
C TYR A 56 0.69 -1.31 12.86
N ARG A 57 0.14 -2.52 12.98
CA ARG A 57 0.83 -3.67 13.60
C ARG A 57 2.11 -4.03 12.85
N LEU A 58 2.08 -4.06 11.52
CA LEU A 58 3.28 -4.28 10.71
C LEU A 58 4.32 -3.18 10.93
N LEU A 59 3.91 -1.91 10.91
CA LEU A 59 4.81 -0.77 11.13
C LEU A 59 5.45 -0.81 12.52
N LEU A 60 4.70 -1.16 13.56
CA LEU A 60 5.23 -1.33 14.93
C LEU A 60 6.32 -2.39 14.99
N CYS A 61 6.05 -3.55 14.39
CA CYS A 61 6.99 -4.67 14.34
C CYS A 61 8.22 -4.31 13.53
N ASP A 62 8.03 -3.75 12.34
CA ASP A 62 9.11 -3.39 11.42
C ASP A 62 10.00 -2.28 11.99
N PHE A 63 9.40 -1.22 12.55
CA PHE A 63 10.13 -0.14 13.18
C PHE A 63 10.98 -0.64 14.35
N THR A 64 10.40 -1.46 15.23
CA THR A 64 11.13 -1.97 16.39
C THR A 64 12.25 -2.92 15.99
N ASP A 65 12.01 -3.75 14.97
CA ASP A 65 13.00 -4.64 14.40
C ASP A 65 14.12 -3.89 13.67
N SER A 66 13.80 -2.81 12.94
CA SER A 66 14.80 -2.01 12.22
C SER A 66 15.78 -1.28 13.14
N LEU A 67 15.40 -1.00 14.39
CA LEU A 67 16.35 -0.48 15.40
C LEU A 67 17.49 -1.47 15.70
N LYS A 68 17.29 -2.77 15.47
CA LYS A 68 18.32 -3.80 15.71
C LYS A 68 19.42 -3.84 14.64
N ALA A 69 19.16 -3.25 13.47
CA ALA A 69 20.06 -3.35 12.33
C ALA A 69 21.43 -2.72 12.58
N TYR A 70 21.51 -1.78 13.52
CA TYR A 70 22.70 -1.02 13.86
C TYR A 70 22.84 -0.91 15.40
N TRP A 71 23.73 -0.03 15.87
CA TRP A 71 23.93 0.18 17.30
C TRP A 71 22.65 0.63 17.99
N HIS A 72 22.29 -0.05 19.08
CA HIS A 72 21.15 0.29 19.91
C HIS A 72 21.35 -0.18 21.36
N THR A 73 20.66 0.48 22.29
CA THR A 73 20.51 0.10 23.71
C THR A 73 19.04 0.01 24.13
N VAL A 74 18.11 0.40 23.25
CA VAL A 74 16.68 0.20 23.43
C VAL A 74 16.37 -1.30 23.54
N ASN A 75 15.50 -1.66 24.49
CA ASN A 75 14.98 -3.03 24.58
C ASN A 75 13.98 -3.29 23.44
N THR A 76 14.48 -3.75 22.29
CA THR A 76 13.69 -3.98 21.07
C THR A 76 12.69 -5.13 21.16
N VAL A 77 12.73 -5.96 22.21
CA VAL A 77 11.67 -6.95 22.45
C VAL A 77 10.44 -6.27 23.07
N ASN A 78 10.68 -5.39 24.04
CA ASN A 78 9.59 -4.75 24.79
C ASN A 78 9.13 -3.41 24.20
N PHE A 79 9.96 -2.75 23.40
CA PHE A 79 9.71 -1.40 22.90
C PHE A 79 8.43 -1.31 22.05
N MET A 80 8.13 -2.34 21.26
CA MET A 80 6.90 -2.40 20.47
C MET A 80 5.61 -2.33 21.30
N PHE A 81 5.65 -2.76 22.57
CA PHE A 81 4.51 -2.67 23.49
C PHE A 81 4.44 -1.33 24.21
N GLN A 82 5.53 -0.55 24.24
CA GLN A 82 5.57 0.77 24.84
C GLN A 82 4.96 1.82 23.92
N LEU A 83 5.16 1.69 22.61
CA LEU A 83 4.72 2.65 21.60
C LEU A 83 3.20 2.93 21.59
N PRO A 84 2.31 1.93 21.71
CA PRO A 84 0.87 2.19 21.74
C PRO A 84 0.37 2.69 23.11
N LYS A 85 1.17 2.53 24.17
CA LYS A 85 0.75 2.76 25.56
C LYS A 85 1.26 4.08 26.15
N ASN A 86 2.30 4.66 25.57
CA ASN A 86 2.98 5.82 26.13
C ASN A 86 3.29 6.85 25.05
N HIS A 87 3.35 8.12 25.47
CA HIS A 87 3.96 9.18 24.68
C HIS A 87 5.48 9.08 24.77
N ILE A 88 6.12 8.64 23.69
CA ILE A 88 7.58 8.48 23.64
C ILE A 88 8.19 9.73 23.01
N TRP A 89 8.76 10.57 23.86
CA TRP A 89 9.52 11.75 23.43
C TRP A 89 10.91 11.34 22.95
N THR A 90 11.29 11.79 21.75
CA THR A 90 12.53 11.42 21.07
C THR A 90 13.39 12.64 20.82
N ILE A 91 14.72 12.47 20.90
CA ILE A 91 15.72 13.43 20.45
C ILE A 91 16.59 12.76 19.39
N VAL A 92 16.80 13.41 18.26
CA VAL A 92 17.62 12.91 17.15
C VAL A 92 18.81 13.85 16.95
N LEU A 93 20.00 13.25 16.83
CA LEU A 93 21.29 13.95 16.71
C LEU A 93 22.02 13.45 15.44
N PRO A 94 21.75 14.03 14.25
CA PRO A 94 22.07 13.42 12.96
C PRO A 94 23.57 13.26 12.65
N THR A 95 24.43 14.09 13.25
CA THR A 95 25.86 14.18 12.90
C THR A 95 26.77 13.83 14.07
N VAL A 96 26.23 13.19 15.12
CA VAL A 96 27.00 12.76 16.28
C VAL A 96 27.72 11.45 15.97
N PRO A 97 29.06 11.38 16.13
CA PRO A 97 29.81 10.13 15.98
C PRO A 97 29.35 9.06 16.97
N LEU A 98 29.36 7.79 16.55
CA LEU A 98 28.91 6.66 17.36
C LEU A 98 29.57 6.61 18.75
N SER A 99 30.87 6.89 18.83
CA SER A 99 31.61 6.89 20.10
C SER A 99 31.09 7.95 21.09
N VAL A 100 30.60 9.08 20.58
CA VAL A 100 30.00 10.14 21.40
C VAL A 100 28.57 9.75 21.79
N ALA A 101 27.79 9.22 20.84
CA ALA A 101 26.44 8.73 21.10
C ALA A 101 26.42 7.68 22.23
N GLN A 102 27.40 6.77 22.25
CA GLN A 102 27.57 5.77 23.31
C GLN A 102 27.85 6.40 24.68
N ARG A 103 28.68 7.45 24.75
CA ARG A 103 28.94 8.16 26.02
C ARG A 103 27.71 8.93 26.50
N ILE A 104 26.96 9.55 25.59
CA ILE A 104 25.70 10.21 25.90
C ILE A 104 24.70 9.19 26.47
N ASP A 105 24.48 8.08 25.78
CA ASP A 105 23.63 6.97 26.22
C ASP A 105 24.02 6.48 27.63
N GLN A 106 25.32 6.27 27.89
CA GLN A 106 25.80 5.88 29.23
C GLN A 106 25.47 6.89 30.32
N LYS A 107 25.61 8.19 30.07
CA LYS A 107 25.30 9.25 31.04
C LYS A 107 23.81 9.39 31.31
N VAL A 108 22.97 9.16 30.31
CA VAL A 108 21.52 9.33 30.43
C VAL A 108 20.84 8.09 30.99
N LYS A 109 21.50 6.92 31.02
CA LYS A 109 20.95 5.66 31.56
C LYS A 109 20.38 5.74 32.98
N SER A 110 20.92 6.62 33.83
CA SER A 110 20.40 6.78 35.20
C SER A 110 19.10 7.60 35.27
N PHE A 111 18.71 8.26 34.18
CA PHE A 111 17.45 8.97 34.08
C PHE A 111 16.32 7.96 33.90
N GLY A 112 15.51 7.74 34.94
CA GLY A 112 14.49 6.67 34.98
C GLY A 112 13.56 6.59 33.76
N PRO A 113 13.05 7.70 33.19
CA PRO A 113 12.22 7.67 31.99
C PRO A 113 12.94 7.30 30.67
N TYR A 114 14.27 7.17 30.68
CA TYR A 114 15.04 6.89 29.49
C TYR A 114 14.83 5.46 28.99
N LEU A 115 14.38 5.32 27.74
CA LEU A 115 14.10 4.01 27.13
C LEU A 115 15.29 3.42 26.36
N GLY A 116 16.35 4.19 26.13
CA GLY A 116 17.54 3.82 25.37
C GLY A 116 17.82 4.70 24.16
N ALA A 117 18.86 4.35 23.40
CA ALA A 117 19.25 4.98 22.14
C ALA A 117 19.32 3.96 21.01
N SER A 118 19.19 4.45 19.78
CA SER A 118 19.42 3.67 18.56
C SER A 118 20.00 4.55 17.47
N TYR A 119 20.78 3.96 16.59
CA TYR A 119 21.16 4.56 15.33
C TYR A 119 19.92 4.77 14.45
N VAL A 120 19.82 5.95 13.84
CA VAL A 120 18.74 6.31 12.92
C VAL A 120 19.23 6.09 11.49
N ASP A 121 18.76 5.01 10.88
CA ASP A 121 18.95 4.76 9.46
C ASP A 121 18.09 5.68 8.59
N MET A 122 18.63 6.83 8.16
CA MET A 122 17.91 7.74 7.27
C MET A 122 17.64 7.13 5.88
N GLY A 123 18.33 6.05 5.50
CA GLY A 123 18.10 5.30 4.26
C GLY A 123 16.89 4.37 4.35
N ASN A 124 16.32 4.23 5.54
CA ASN A 124 15.07 3.53 5.79
C ASN A 124 13.88 4.51 5.74
N PRO A 125 12.95 4.36 4.78
CA PRO A 125 11.80 5.26 4.64
C PRO A 125 10.89 5.35 5.87
N LEU A 126 10.86 4.30 6.70
CA LEU A 126 10.10 4.32 7.95
C LEU A 126 10.76 5.25 8.97
N HIS A 127 12.08 5.13 9.13
CA HIS A 127 12.85 5.99 10.02
C HIS A 127 12.85 7.44 9.55
N SER A 128 13.11 7.69 8.26
CA SER A 128 13.17 9.05 7.73
C SER A 128 11.85 9.80 7.89
N LYS A 129 10.70 9.10 7.83
CA LYS A 129 9.38 9.66 8.12
C LYS A 129 9.12 9.84 9.61
N VAL A 130 9.41 8.83 10.43
CA VAL A 130 9.10 8.84 11.88
C VAL A 130 9.94 9.85 12.64
N PHE A 131 11.20 10.04 12.25
CA PHE A 131 12.14 10.95 12.90
C PHE A 131 12.22 12.34 12.23
N GLN A 132 11.30 12.64 11.31
CA GLN A 132 11.20 13.96 10.69
C GLN A 132 10.55 14.96 11.67
N PHE A 133 11.36 15.49 12.57
CA PHE A 133 10.94 16.49 13.53
C PHE A 133 11.38 17.90 13.12
N PRO A 134 10.64 18.96 13.51
CA PRO A 134 11.10 20.32 13.32
C PRO A 134 12.41 20.55 14.09
N ALA A 135 13.33 21.26 13.45
CA ALA A 135 14.54 21.73 14.10
C ALA A 135 14.23 23.00 14.89
N GLY A 136 14.82 23.12 16.08
CA GLY A 136 14.72 24.35 16.88
C GLY A 136 16.00 24.69 17.64
N LEU A 137 17.00 23.80 17.59
CA LEU A 137 18.33 24.03 18.13
C LEU A 137 19.38 23.34 17.28
N TYR A 138 20.60 23.89 17.33
CA TYR A 138 21.79 23.14 17.02
C TYR A 138 22.86 23.36 18.11
N PHE A 139 23.81 22.44 18.17
CA PHE A 139 24.95 22.49 19.07
C PHE A 139 26.22 22.51 18.25
N GLN A 140 27.11 23.46 18.56
CA GLN A 140 28.37 23.64 17.86
C GLN A 140 29.42 24.20 18.81
N ASN A 141 30.60 23.59 18.82
CA ASN A 141 31.77 24.09 19.56
C ASN A 141 31.48 24.39 21.05
N GLY A 142 30.71 23.53 21.71
CA GLY A 142 30.43 23.65 23.15
C GLY A 142 29.24 24.56 23.49
N LYS A 143 28.58 25.17 22.50
CA LYS A 143 27.46 26.09 22.70
C LYS A 143 26.20 25.61 21.98
N PHE A 144 25.06 25.99 22.53
CA PHE A 144 23.76 25.81 21.89
C PHE A 144 23.37 27.09 21.14
N TYR A 145 22.66 26.94 20.02
CA TYR A 145 22.18 28.03 19.20
C TYR A 145 20.69 27.81 18.90
N SER A 146 19.91 28.90 18.95
CA SER A 146 18.47 28.89 18.64
C SER A 146 18.04 30.22 18.01
N ASP A 147 16.97 30.18 17.23
CA ASP A 147 16.29 31.34 16.65
C ASP A 147 15.09 31.83 17.49
N SER A 148 14.86 31.23 18.67
CA SER A 148 13.72 31.53 19.52
C SER A 148 14.09 31.61 21.01
N GLU A 149 13.81 32.76 21.63
CA GLU A 149 13.98 32.95 23.09
C GLU A 149 13.04 32.05 23.92
N GLU A 150 11.85 31.71 23.41
CA GLU A 150 10.93 30.82 24.11
C GLU A 150 11.53 29.41 24.24
N ILE A 151 12.16 28.93 23.17
CA ILE A 151 12.77 27.61 23.13
C ILE A 151 13.91 27.51 24.15
N THR A 152 14.72 28.55 24.32
CA THR A 152 15.86 28.56 25.26
C THR A 152 15.45 28.62 26.73
N SER A 153 14.27 29.18 27.04
CA SER A 153 13.73 29.21 28.41
C SER A 153 13.29 27.83 28.94
N LEU A 154 12.99 26.88 28.05
CA LEU A 154 12.56 25.50 28.40
C LEU A 154 13.70 24.61 28.93
N TYR A 155 14.88 25.19 29.08
CA TYR A 155 16.15 24.49 29.03
C TYR A 155 17.06 25.08 30.13
N SER A 156 16.91 24.59 31.36
CA SER A 156 17.83 24.96 32.45
C SER A 156 19.18 24.29 32.21
N HIS A 157 20.18 25.04 31.75
CA HIS A 157 21.48 24.46 31.44
C HIS A 157 22.65 25.13 32.14
N SER A 158 23.63 24.29 32.44
CA SER A 158 25.01 24.63 32.82
C SER A 158 25.84 25.23 31.68
N VAL A 159 25.27 25.34 30.47
CA VAL A 159 25.96 25.56 29.20
C VAL A 159 25.35 26.74 28.46
N GLU A 160 26.21 27.60 27.90
CA GLU A 160 25.82 28.82 27.20
C GLU A 160 24.93 28.53 25.98
N THR A 161 23.86 29.32 25.83
CA THR A 161 22.97 29.31 24.65
C THR A 161 22.98 30.68 23.99
N VAL A 162 23.16 30.71 22.68
CA VAL A 162 23.24 31.92 21.85
C VAL A 162 21.94 32.04 21.03
N ILE A 163 21.31 33.21 21.07
CA ILE A 163 20.16 33.53 20.23
C ILE A 163 20.65 34.17 18.93
N ILE A 164 20.13 33.70 17.80
CA ILE A 164 20.38 34.29 16.48
C ILE A 164 19.06 34.88 15.97
N ASP A 165 18.95 36.21 15.95
CA ASP A 165 17.72 36.93 15.60
C ASP A 165 17.39 36.89 14.09
N GLU A 166 18.36 36.52 13.23
CA GLU A 166 18.18 36.46 11.78
C GLU A 166 17.96 35.02 11.31
N SER A 167 16.71 34.66 11.01
CA SER A 167 16.33 33.29 10.58
C SER A 167 17.14 32.77 9.38
N ASN A 168 17.43 33.63 8.39
CA ASN A 168 18.26 33.25 7.24
C ASN A 168 19.70 32.89 7.63
N TYR A 169 20.28 33.62 8.60
CA TYR A 169 21.63 33.34 9.08
C TYR A 169 21.65 32.07 9.93
N TYR A 170 20.64 31.88 10.77
CA TYR A 170 20.45 30.66 11.55
C TYR A 170 20.36 29.41 10.67
N GLU A 171 19.56 29.44 9.59
CA GLU A 171 19.44 28.31 8.66
C GLU A 171 20.73 28.01 7.89
N LEU A 172 21.55 29.02 7.60
CA LEU A 172 22.82 28.86 6.89
C LEU A 172 23.92 28.21 7.76
N GLU A 173 23.99 28.58 9.04
CA GLU A 173 24.98 28.06 10.00
C GLU A 173 24.56 26.71 10.60
N MET A 174 23.26 26.39 10.58
CA MET A 174 22.73 25.15 11.14
C MET A 174 23.29 23.91 10.41
N PRO A 175 23.83 22.92 11.15
CA PRO A 175 24.34 21.69 10.54
C PRO A 175 23.25 20.96 9.76
N ARG A 176 23.50 20.71 8.47
CA ARG A 176 22.52 20.06 7.61
C ARG A 176 22.33 18.60 7.98
N LEU A 177 21.08 18.15 7.96
CA LEU A 177 20.72 16.74 7.99
C LEU A 177 21.38 16.01 6.82
N LEU A 178 22.06 14.90 7.11
CA LEU A 178 22.47 13.96 6.08
C LEU A 178 21.23 13.25 5.55
N GLN A 179 20.78 13.64 4.35
CA GLN A 179 19.77 12.89 3.63
C GLN A 179 20.47 11.88 2.71
N PRO A 180 20.26 10.57 2.91
CA PRO A 180 20.85 9.57 2.04
C PRO A 180 20.22 9.65 0.66
N LEU A 181 21.04 9.47 -0.36
CA LEU A 181 20.62 9.50 -1.77
C LEU A 181 19.95 8.18 -2.19
N GLU A 182 20.18 7.10 -1.44
CA GLU A 182 19.72 5.75 -1.76
C GLU A 182 19.14 5.05 -0.52
N LEU A 183 18.31 4.03 -0.76
CA LEU A 183 17.77 3.17 0.29
C LEU A 183 18.88 2.29 0.89
N SER A 184 18.93 2.18 2.22
CA SER A 184 19.75 1.17 2.88
C SER A 184 19.20 -0.23 2.60
N GLU A 185 20.00 -1.28 2.78
CA GLU A 185 19.50 -2.67 2.66
C GLU A 185 18.34 -2.94 3.62
N ARG A 186 18.40 -2.42 4.86
CA ARG A 186 17.28 -2.53 5.80
C ARG A 186 16.07 -1.68 5.38
N GLY A 187 16.33 -0.54 4.73
CA GLY A 187 15.33 0.36 4.20
C GLY A 187 14.54 -0.20 3.02
N LYS A 188 15.18 -0.97 2.14
CA LYS A 188 14.51 -1.73 1.07
C LYS A 188 13.46 -2.68 1.65
N LEU A 189 13.85 -3.45 2.67
CA LEU A 189 12.94 -4.36 3.39
C LEU A 189 11.75 -3.61 4.04
N SER A 190 11.99 -2.48 4.71
CA SER A 190 10.91 -1.67 5.29
C SER A 190 9.97 -1.13 4.21
N LEU A 191 10.51 -0.67 3.08
CA LEU A 191 9.73 -0.14 1.98
C LEU A 191 8.81 -1.20 1.40
N GLU A 192 9.33 -2.39 1.13
CA GLU A 192 8.55 -3.54 0.63
C GLU A 192 7.42 -3.91 1.61
N ARG A 193 7.71 -3.98 2.92
CA ARG A 193 6.70 -4.24 3.96
C ARG A 193 5.62 -3.16 4.01
N MET A 194 6.02 -1.89 4.01
CA MET A 194 5.10 -0.75 4.02
C MET A 194 4.18 -0.77 2.80
N GLN A 195 4.73 -0.99 1.60
CA GLN A 195 3.97 -1.02 0.36
C GLN A 195 3.04 -2.24 0.28
N GLY A 196 3.49 -3.41 0.72
CA GLY A 196 2.73 -4.66 0.64
C GLY A 196 1.55 -4.79 1.62
N ARG A 197 1.30 -3.82 2.50
CA ARG A 197 0.05 -3.72 3.31
C ARG A 197 -0.65 -2.37 3.18
N ASN A 198 0.00 -1.37 2.60
CA ASN A 198 -0.59 -0.05 2.35
C ASN A 198 -1.29 0.01 0.99
N PHE A 199 -2.16 -0.97 0.71
CA PHE A 199 -2.94 -0.98 -0.52
C PHE A 199 -4.10 0.02 -0.42
N GLU A 200 -4.16 0.94 -1.38
CA GLU A 200 -5.29 1.83 -1.53
C GLU A 200 -6.35 1.14 -2.37
N THR A 201 -7.52 0.90 -1.78
CA THR A 201 -8.68 0.46 -2.55
C THR A 201 -9.08 1.53 -3.56
N HIS A 202 -9.81 1.13 -4.59
CA HIS A 202 -10.36 2.06 -5.57
C HIS A 202 -11.19 3.18 -4.90
N ALA A 203 -11.95 2.86 -3.84
CA ALA A 203 -12.70 3.84 -3.07
C ALA A 203 -11.80 4.86 -2.35
N ILE A 204 -10.67 4.43 -1.77
CA ILE A 204 -9.69 5.34 -1.13
C ILE A 204 -9.06 6.27 -2.16
N LYS A 205 -8.67 5.75 -3.33
CA LYS A 205 -8.13 6.56 -4.43
C LYS A 205 -9.13 7.60 -4.91
N LEU A 206 -10.40 7.21 -5.05
CA LEU A 206 -11.48 8.13 -5.39
C LEU A 206 -11.70 9.19 -4.31
N ALA A 207 -11.64 8.83 -3.02
CA ALA A 207 -11.73 9.79 -1.92
C ALA A 207 -10.61 10.85 -2.00
N LYS A 208 -9.37 10.42 -2.24
CA LYS A 208 -8.23 11.33 -2.39
C LYS A 208 -8.41 12.29 -3.57
N ALA A 209 -8.77 11.76 -4.73
CA ALA A 209 -9.01 12.57 -5.92
C ALA A 209 -10.22 13.51 -5.75
N LEU A 210 -11.24 13.10 -5.00
CA LEU A 210 -12.39 13.93 -4.67
C LEU A 210 -12.01 15.07 -3.71
N MET A 211 -11.16 14.82 -2.72
CA MET A 211 -10.61 15.87 -1.86
C MET A 211 -9.84 16.90 -2.66
N GLU A 212 -8.96 16.45 -3.55
CA GLU A 212 -8.19 17.34 -4.41
C GLU A 212 -9.10 18.16 -5.34
N TYR A 213 -10.11 17.52 -5.93
CA TYR A 213 -11.14 18.19 -6.72
C TYR A 213 -11.87 19.28 -5.91
N LEU A 214 -12.32 18.97 -4.69
CA LEU A 214 -13.05 19.91 -3.83
C LEU A 214 -12.16 21.10 -3.40
N ASN A 215 -10.88 20.87 -3.13
CA ASN A 215 -9.95 21.92 -2.75
C ASN A 215 -9.59 22.86 -3.92
N LYS A 216 -9.62 22.36 -5.16
CA LYS A 216 -9.30 23.14 -6.37
C LYS A 216 -10.49 23.88 -6.97
N ASN A 217 -11.72 23.43 -6.73
CA ASN A 217 -12.92 24.04 -7.30
C ASN A 217 -13.54 25.06 -6.35
N SER A 218 -13.73 26.30 -6.82
CA SER A 218 -14.26 27.39 -6.02
C SER A 218 -15.77 27.31 -5.72
N ASN A 219 -16.54 26.49 -6.46
CA ASN A 219 -17.99 26.39 -6.31
C ASN A 219 -18.58 24.98 -6.61
N PRO A 220 -18.04 23.88 -6.05
CA PRO A 220 -18.59 22.55 -6.28
C PRO A 220 -19.94 22.35 -5.56
N ASP A 221 -20.70 21.37 -6.05
CA ASP A 221 -21.90 20.88 -5.37
C ASP A 221 -21.55 20.28 -4.00
N ALA A 222 -22.53 20.20 -3.09
CA ALA A 222 -22.38 19.45 -1.85
C ALA A 222 -22.20 17.95 -2.14
N ILE A 223 -21.22 17.34 -1.49
CA ILE A 223 -20.83 15.94 -1.71
C ILE A 223 -20.72 15.25 -0.35
N SER A 224 -21.25 14.04 -0.27
CA SER A 224 -20.91 13.10 0.79
C SER A 224 -20.45 11.81 0.12
N PHE A 225 -19.26 11.35 0.49
CA PHE A 225 -18.65 10.13 -0.01
C PHE A 225 -17.97 9.42 1.15
N ASN A 226 -18.27 8.14 1.33
CA ASN A 226 -17.69 7.33 2.40
C ASN A 226 -17.00 6.13 1.76
N ALA A 227 -15.68 6.04 1.91
CA ALA A 227 -14.88 4.91 1.45
C ALA A 227 -14.90 3.73 2.44
N ALA A 228 -15.27 3.96 3.72
CA ALA A 228 -15.31 2.94 4.77
C ALA A 228 -16.68 2.24 4.95
N SER A 229 -17.80 2.87 4.55
CA SER A 229 -19.14 2.27 4.70
C SER A 229 -19.46 1.32 3.56
N GLY A 230 -19.05 0.05 3.63
CA GLY A 230 -19.39 -0.99 2.64
C GLY A 230 -18.80 -0.80 1.23
N HIS A 231 -18.39 0.43 0.87
CA HIS A 231 -17.71 0.80 -0.37
C HIS A 231 -16.31 0.21 -0.48
N SER A 232 -15.65 -0.09 0.63
CA SER A 232 -14.33 -0.74 0.65
C SER A 232 -14.34 -2.15 0.06
N ASN A 233 -15.50 -2.82 0.05
CA ASN A 233 -15.66 -4.20 -0.43
C ASN A 233 -16.36 -4.29 -1.78
N PHE A 234 -16.87 -3.18 -2.31
CA PHE A 234 -17.54 -3.19 -3.59
C PHE A 234 -16.52 -3.12 -4.72
N GLU A 235 -16.27 -4.28 -5.30
CA GLU A 235 -15.46 -4.41 -6.51
C GLU A 235 -16.06 -3.61 -7.67
N PRO A 236 -15.24 -2.92 -8.50
CA PRO A 236 -15.72 -2.29 -9.72
C PRO A 236 -16.46 -3.29 -10.61
N VAL A 237 -17.63 -2.90 -11.11
CA VAL A 237 -18.49 -3.78 -11.90
C VAL A 237 -18.58 -3.30 -13.35
N CYS A 238 -18.32 -4.22 -14.26
CA CYS A 238 -18.60 -4.08 -15.69
C CYS A 238 -19.79 -4.97 -16.06
N ASP A 239 -20.95 -4.36 -16.31
CA ASP A 239 -22.13 -5.11 -16.77
C ASP A 239 -21.87 -5.70 -18.17
N GLU A 240 -22.13 -6.99 -18.37
CA GLU A 240 -21.92 -7.69 -19.64
C GLU A 240 -22.56 -6.95 -20.82
N ARG A 241 -23.79 -6.46 -20.66
CA ARG A 241 -24.50 -5.67 -21.68
C ARG A 241 -23.75 -4.40 -22.08
N LYS A 242 -23.07 -3.74 -21.13
CA LYS A 242 -22.30 -2.52 -21.41
C LYS A 242 -21.01 -2.81 -22.18
N ILE A 243 -20.37 -3.94 -21.91
CA ILE A 243 -19.16 -4.33 -22.62
C ILE A 243 -19.51 -4.97 -23.96
N ARG A 244 -20.27 -6.06 -23.96
CA ARG A 244 -20.56 -6.87 -25.14
C ARG A 244 -21.54 -6.20 -26.11
N ASP A 245 -22.65 -5.66 -25.60
CA ASP A 245 -23.78 -5.24 -26.44
C ASP A 245 -23.76 -3.73 -26.75
N TYR A 246 -22.90 -2.96 -26.07
CA TYR A 246 -22.66 -1.53 -26.31
C TYR A 246 -21.22 -1.24 -26.78
N LEU A 247 -20.20 -1.51 -25.96
CA LEU A 247 -18.83 -1.07 -26.21
C LEU A 247 -18.16 -1.82 -27.38
N LEU A 248 -18.38 -3.13 -27.45
CA LEU A 248 -17.81 -4.04 -28.45
C LEU A 248 -18.79 -4.39 -29.57
N ASN A 249 -19.93 -3.69 -29.64
CA ASN A 249 -20.94 -3.91 -30.66
C ASN A 249 -20.74 -2.94 -31.85
N PRO A 250 -20.29 -3.41 -33.03
CA PRO A 250 -20.09 -2.55 -34.20
C PRO A 250 -21.41 -1.94 -34.72
N ASP A 251 -22.54 -2.59 -34.47
CA ASP A 251 -23.87 -2.16 -34.93
C ASP A 251 -24.55 -1.16 -33.98
N HIS A 252 -23.94 -0.87 -32.81
CA HIS A 252 -24.52 0.07 -31.86
C HIS A 252 -24.30 1.52 -32.33
N ILE A 253 -25.36 2.33 -32.41
CA ILE A 253 -25.31 3.71 -32.94
C ILE A 253 -24.19 4.55 -32.28
N GLU A 254 -24.10 4.55 -30.95
CA GLU A 254 -23.06 5.29 -30.22
C GLU A 254 -21.78 4.47 -29.93
N GLY A 255 -21.86 3.15 -30.06
CA GLY A 255 -20.86 2.20 -29.58
C GLY A 255 -19.95 1.72 -30.70
N GLY A 256 -20.47 1.70 -31.93
CA GLY A 256 -19.79 1.21 -33.13
C GLY A 256 -18.42 1.84 -33.38
N PRO A 257 -18.24 3.17 -33.29
CA PRO A 257 -16.92 3.77 -33.43
C PRO A 257 -15.90 3.26 -32.38
N LYS A 258 -16.34 2.94 -31.16
CA LYS A 258 -15.49 2.38 -30.10
C LYS A 258 -15.18 0.91 -30.40
N ALA A 259 -16.18 0.13 -30.78
CA ALA A 259 -16.04 -1.27 -31.15
C ALA A 259 -15.04 -1.45 -32.31
N LYS A 260 -15.11 -0.56 -33.31
CA LYS A 260 -14.17 -0.52 -34.44
C LYS A 260 -12.73 -0.33 -33.96
N PHE A 261 -12.49 0.61 -33.06
CA PHE A 261 -11.16 0.81 -32.46
C PHE A 261 -10.66 -0.46 -31.75
N PHE A 262 -11.46 -1.06 -30.86
CA PHE A 262 -11.05 -2.26 -30.14
C PHE A 262 -10.73 -3.42 -31.07
N THR A 263 -11.52 -3.59 -32.13
CA THR A 263 -11.32 -4.64 -33.12
C THR A 263 -10.08 -4.39 -33.97
N GLU A 264 -9.95 -3.21 -34.58
CA GLU A 264 -8.87 -2.91 -35.54
C GLU A 264 -7.52 -2.71 -34.86
N THR A 265 -7.51 -2.10 -33.68
CA THR A 265 -6.27 -1.74 -32.96
C THR A 265 -5.81 -2.86 -32.03
N LEU A 266 -6.73 -3.45 -31.27
CA LEU A 266 -6.41 -4.42 -30.22
C LEU A 266 -6.83 -5.86 -30.57
N GLY A 267 -7.50 -6.09 -31.70
CA GLY A 267 -8.02 -7.42 -32.04
C GLY A 267 -9.04 -7.95 -31.03
N ILE A 268 -9.66 -7.08 -30.23
CA ILE A 268 -10.65 -7.45 -29.22
C ILE A 268 -12.01 -7.36 -29.87
N THR A 269 -12.69 -8.50 -29.96
CA THR A 269 -14.01 -8.63 -30.58
C THR A 269 -15.11 -8.73 -29.52
N ARG A 270 -16.37 -8.77 -29.96
CA ARG A 270 -17.53 -8.95 -29.08
C ARG A 270 -17.43 -10.22 -28.20
N ASP A 271 -16.81 -11.29 -28.69
CA ASP A 271 -16.65 -12.54 -27.95
C ASP A 271 -15.60 -12.46 -26.84
N ASP A 272 -14.69 -11.48 -26.93
CA ASP A 272 -13.65 -11.19 -25.94
C ASP A 272 -14.13 -10.32 -24.77
N TRP A 273 -15.44 -10.13 -24.60
CA TRP A 273 -15.98 -9.22 -23.59
C TRP A 273 -15.50 -9.55 -22.16
N ARG A 274 -15.29 -10.82 -21.83
CA ARG A 274 -14.73 -11.25 -20.54
C ARG A 274 -13.27 -10.87 -20.39
N TYR A 275 -12.48 -11.05 -21.45
CA TYR A 275 -11.07 -10.68 -21.49
C TYR A 275 -10.88 -9.18 -21.29
N LEU A 276 -11.69 -8.36 -21.98
CA LEU A 276 -11.67 -6.92 -21.77
C LEU A 276 -12.16 -6.52 -20.36
N THR A 277 -13.19 -7.20 -19.85
CA THR A 277 -13.72 -6.95 -18.49
C THR A 277 -12.67 -7.23 -17.42
N ASP A 278 -11.99 -8.37 -17.50
CA ASP A 278 -10.92 -8.73 -16.56
C ASP A 278 -9.79 -7.69 -16.57
N GLN A 279 -9.34 -7.26 -17.76
CA GLN A 279 -8.32 -6.21 -17.85
C GLN A 279 -8.79 -4.88 -17.25
N ILE A 280 -10.00 -4.42 -17.56
CA ILE A 280 -10.55 -3.16 -17.03
C ILE A 280 -10.64 -3.20 -15.50
N ILE A 281 -11.21 -4.27 -14.93
CA ILE A 281 -11.42 -4.38 -13.48
C ILE A 281 -10.09 -4.47 -12.73
N ASN A 282 -9.10 -5.20 -13.24
CA ASN A 282 -7.82 -5.30 -12.56
C ASN A 282 -7.00 -4.00 -12.70
N ALA A 283 -7.01 -3.36 -13.87
CA ALA A 283 -6.25 -2.13 -14.10
C ALA A 283 -6.83 -0.92 -13.33
N VAL A 284 -8.16 -0.77 -13.25
CA VAL A 284 -8.77 0.38 -12.55
C VAL A 284 -8.48 0.39 -11.03
N LYS A 285 -8.13 -0.77 -10.45
CA LYS A 285 -7.73 -0.89 -9.04
C LYS A 285 -6.34 -0.36 -8.79
N THR A 286 -5.47 -0.37 -9.80
CA THR A 286 -4.03 -0.12 -9.64
C THR A 286 -3.68 1.32 -10.01
N VAL A 287 -4.42 1.93 -10.93
CA VAL A 287 -4.23 3.33 -11.35
C VAL A 287 -4.94 4.34 -10.43
N PRO A 288 -4.49 5.60 -10.38
CA PRO A 288 -5.22 6.68 -9.72
C PRO A 288 -6.49 7.08 -10.51
N ALA A 289 -7.42 7.77 -9.85
CA ALA A 289 -8.52 8.41 -10.55
C ALA A 289 -7.99 9.60 -11.36
N PHE A 290 -8.31 9.65 -12.65
CA PHE A 290 -7.81 10.64 -13.59
C PHE A 290 -8.62 11.94 -13.56
N THR A 291 -9.95 11.84 -13.56
CA THR A 291 -10.84 12.99 -13.33
C THR A 291 -11.95 12.59 -12.39
N VAL A 292 -12.41 13.52 -11.55
CA VAL A 292 -13.54 13.32 -10.62
C VAL A 292 -14.48 14.52 -10.73
N ARG A 293 -15.78 14.28 -10.70
CA ARG A 293 -16.81 15.34 -10.61
C ARG A 293 -18.09 14.82 -9.99
N LYS A 294 -18.86 15.71 -9.38
CA LYS A 294 -20.26 15.43 -9.07
C LYS A 294 -21.10 15.47 -10.34
N SER A 295 -22.08 14.58 -10.45
CA SER A 295 -23.08 14.56 -11.50
C SER A 295 -24.47 14.25 -10.89
N PRO A 296 -25.57 14.48 -11.63
CA PRO A 296 -26.91 14.06 -11.20
C PRO A 296 -27.04 12.56 -10.92
N HIS A 297 -26.16 11.74 -11.51
CA HIS A 297 -26.20 10.28 -11.38
C HIS A 297 -25.31 9.72 -10.27
N GLY A 298 -24.59 10.56 -9.54
CA GLY A 298 -23.57 10.16 -8.57
C GLY A 298 -22.24 10.87 -8.80
N ILE A 299 -21.17 10.34 -8.20
CA ILE A 299 -19.80 10.79 -8.46
C ILE A 299 -19.33 10.12 -9.74
N SER A 300 -19.10 10.93 -10.79
CA SER A 300 -18.46 10.44 -12.00
C SER A 300 -16.96 10.54 -11.84
N HIS A 301 -16.25 9.50 -12.21
CA HIS A 301 -14.81 9.57 -12.35
C HIS A 301 -14.33 8.87 -13.61
N SER A 302 -13.10 9.17 -14.02
CA SER A 302 -12.41 8.44 -15.07
C SER A 302 -11.09 7.88 -14.57
N ALA A 303 -10.58 6.86 -15.26
CA ALA A 303 -9.26 6.30 -15.04
C ALA A 303 -8.66 5.97 -16.40
N VAL A 304 -7.39 6.32 -16.60
CA VAL A 304 -6.64 5.88 -17.78
C VAL A 304 -5.96 4.58 -17.41
N ILE A 305 -6.11 3.56 -18.26
CA ILE A 305 -5.56 2.22 -18.07
C ILE A 305 -4.90 1.76 -19.36
N GLU A 306 -3.88 0.92 -19.25
CA GLU A 306 -3.33 0.20 -20.39
C GLU A 306 -4.11 -1.10 -20.62
N ILE A 307 -4.37 -1.43 -21.88
CA ILE A 307 -5.00 -2.69 -22.30
C ILE A 307 -4.09 -3.39 -23.32
N ILE A 308 -3.89 -4.69 -23.15
CA ILE A 308 -3.23 -5.58 -24.11
C ILE A 308 -4.30 -6.27 -24.97
N GLY A 309 -4.21 -6.10 -26.28
CA GLY A 309 -5.06 -6.73 -27.27
C GLY A 309 -4.78 -8.21 -27.47
N ARG A 310 -5.73 -8.94 -28.07
CA ARG A 310 -5.52 -10.34 -28.52
C ARG A 310 -4.46 -10.46 -29.62
N ASN A 311 -4.11 -9.34 -30.24
CA ASN A 311 -3.03 -9.21 -31.21
C ASN A 311 -1.69 -8.76 -30.58
N ASN A 312 -1.56 -8.78 -29.25
CA ASN A 312 -0.40 -8.33 -28.47
C ASN A 312 -0.04 -6.84 -28.63
N ARG A 313 -0.90 -6.02 -29.24
CA ARG A 313 -0.72 -4.56 -29.24
C ARG A 313 -1.27 -3.97 -27.94
N THR A 314 -0.70 -2.86 -27.51
CA THR A 314 -1.19 -2.11 -26.33
C THR A 314 -1.82 -0.79 -26.74
N ALA A 315 -2.77 -0.32 -25.94
CA ALA A 315 -3.31 1.02 -26.06
C ALA A 315 -3.72 1.58 -24.70
N LEU A 316 -3.58 2.90 -24.54
CA LEU A 316 -4.14 3.62 -23.39
C LEU A 316 -5.63 3.89 -23.62
N ILE A 317 -6.42 3.56 -22.61
CA ILE A 317 -7.87 3.64 -22.64
C ILE A 317 -8.35 4.45 -21.45
N LYS A 318 -9.11 5.51 -21.73
CA LYS A 318 -9.84 6.26 -20.70
C LYS A 318 -11.18 5.60 -20.44
N THR A 319 -11.33 5.06 -19.24
CA THR A 319 -12.57 4.48 -18.74
C THR A 319 -13.37 5.51 -17.96
N ALA A 320 -14.70 5.44 -18.04
CA ALA A 320 -15.61 6.30 -17.29
C ALA A 320 -16.49 5.46 -16.37
N TRP A 321 -16.70 5.96 -15.16
CA TRP A 321 -17.35 5.26 -14.06
C TRP A 321 -18.31 6.17 -13.32
N ILE A 322 -19.35 5.59 -12.73
CA ILE A 322 -20.26 6.26 -11.81
C ILE A 322 -20.26 5.51 -10.48
N VAL A 323 -20.11 6.25 -9.39
CA VAL A 323 -20.23 5.75 -8.02
C VAL A 323 -21.44 6.42 -7.36
N ARG A 324 -22.35 5.60 -6.84
CA ARG A 324 -23.49 6.03 -6.03
C ARG A 324 -23.30 5.58 -4.59
N GLU A 325 -24.05 6.19 -3.69
CA GLU A 325 -24.07 5.79 -2.29
C GLU A 325 -24.54 4.34 -2.16
N ASN A 326 -23.81 3.55 -1.36
CA ASN A 326 -24.02 2.11 -1.16
C ASN A 326 -24.03 1.23 -2.43
N GLU A 327 -23.46 1.68 -3.55
CA GLU A 327 -23.31 0.89 -4.79
C GLU A 327 -21.84 0.72 -5.20
N PRO A 328 -21.49 -0.38 -5.91
CA PRO A 328 -20.19 -0.51 -6.53
C PRO A 328 -19.95 0.55 -7.62
N PRO A 329 -18.68 0.93 -7.88
CA PRO A 329 -18.33 1.67 -9.08
C PRO A 329 -18.80 0.93 -10.32
N ARG A 330 -19.65 1.58 -11.13
CA ARG A 330 -20.20 0.98 -12.35
C ARG A 330 -19.56 1.57 -13.58
N PHE A 331 -19.09 0.68 -14.45
CA PHE A 331 -18.56 1.03 -15.74
C PHE A 331 -19.62 1.71 -16.62
N VAL A 332 -19.25 2.82 -17.26
CA VAL A 332 -20.11 3.55 -18.19
C VAL A 332 -19.68 3.31 -19.63
N THR A 333 -18.40 3.60 -19.93
CA THR A 333 -17.84 3.50 -21.28
C THR A 333 -16.31 3.55 -21.23
N ALA A 334 -15.67 3.24 -22.36
CA ALA A 334 -14.24 3.33 -22.55
C ALA A 334 -13.94 3.94 -23.92
N ILE A 335 -12.93 4.80 -23.99
CA ILE A 335 -12.48 5.45 -25.24
C ILE A 335 -10.96 5.46 -25.32
N PRO A 336 -10.38 5.52 -26.54
CA PRO A 336 -8.94 5.70 -26.72
C PRO A 336 -8.44 6.95 -26.01
N PHE A 337 -7.23 6.88 -25.46
CA PHE A 337 -6.51 7.98 -24.86
C PHE A 337 -5.13 8.11 -25.51
N SER A 338 -4.67 9.34 -25.77
CA SER A 338 -3.48 9.60 -26.58
C SER A 338 -2.54 10.66 -26.00
N GLU A 339 -2.80 11.13 -24.78
CA GLU A 339 -1.89 12.07 -24.11
C GLU A 339 -0.84 11.29 -23.31
N ASP A 340 0.33 11.89 -23.14
CA ASP A 340 1.40 11.32 -22.32
C ASP A 340 1.06 11.40 -20.84
N LEU A 341 1.40 10.34 -20.10
CA LEU A 341 1.22 10.27 -18.65
C LEU A 341 2.55 9.97 -17.99
N ASP A 342 2.86 10.73 -16.94
CA ASP A 342 3.98 10.45 -16.04
C ASP A 342 3.56 9.43 -14.98
N PHE A 343 3.24 8.21 -15.44
CA PHE A 343 2.74 7.12 -14.60
C PHE A 343 3.08 5.75 -15.22
N GLU A 344 3.66 4.86 -14.42
CA GLU A 344 3.93 3.48 -14.83
C GLU A 344 2.71 2.58 -14.60
N PHE A 345 2.25 1.92 -15.67
CA PHE A 345 1.14 0.97 -15.59
C PHE A 345 1.64 -0.40 -15.11
N GLN A 346 0.83 -1.04 -14.26
CA GLN A 346 1.02 -2.46 -14.00
C GLN A 346 0.62 -3.26 -15.25
N VAL A 347 1.36 -4.34 -15.51
CA VAL A 347 1.06 -5.27 -16.60
C VAL A 347 -0.41 -5.70 -16.53
N PRO A 348 -1.22 -5.42 -17.58
CA PRO A 348 -2.62 -5.78 -17.60
C PRO A 348 -2.86 -7.28 -17.37
N ALA A 349 -3.91 -7.59 -16.61
CA ALA A 349 -4.27 -8.97 -16.29
C ALA A 349 -4.63 -9.73 -17.57
N GLN A 350 -4.15 -10.96 -17.70
CA GLN A 350 -4.48 -11.84 -18.81
C GLN A 350 -5.06 -13.14 -18.27
N ASN A 351 -6.09 -13.05 -17.43
CA ASN A 351 -6.63 -14.24 -16.75
C ASN A 351 -7.52 -15.08 -17.66
N ILE A 352 -8.09 -14.49 -18.71
CA ILE A 352 -9.04 -15.17 -19.61
C ILE A 352 -8.32 -15.88 -20.76
N SER A 353 -8.56 -17.19 -20.88
CA SER A 353 -8.07 -18.02 -21.99
C SER A 353 -8.50 -17.45 -23.35
N PRO A 354 -7.68 -17.59 -24.41
CA PRO A 354 -8.07 -17.26 -25.78
C PRO A 354 -9.34 -17.98 -26.22
N VAL A 355 -10.15 -17.29 -27.04
CA VAL A 355 -11.29 -17.90 -27.72
C VAL A 355 -10.74 -18.85 -28.79
N GLY A 356 -11.10 -20.15 -28.71
CA GLY A 356 -10.70 -21.18 -29.68
C GLY A 356 -9.92 -22.36 -29.11
N LEU A 357 -9.44 -22.28 -27.86
CA LEU A 357 -8.90 -23.46 -27.16
C LEU A 357 -10.04 -24.37 -26.69
N HIS A 358 -9.82 -25.68 -26.77
CA HIS A 358 -10.81 -26.70 -26.38
C HIS A 358 -10.13 -27.88 -25.67
N GLY A 359 -10.92 -28.65 -24.92
CA GLY A 359 -10.46 -29.88 -24.27
C GLY A 359 -9.24 -29.64 -23.35
N ASP A 360 -8.24 -30.51 -23.46
CA ASP A 360 -7.06 -30.48 -22.59
C ASP A 360 -6.22 -29.21 -22.77
N GLU A 361 -6.11 -28.68 -23.99
CA GLU A 361 -5.35 -27.44 -24.26
C GLU A 361 -5.96 -26.24 -23.54
N LEU A 362 -7.29 -26.17 -23.47
CA LEU A 362 -8.01 -25.13 -22.74
C LEU A 362 -7.73 -25.21 -21.23
N TYR A 363 -7.84 -26.41 -20.64
CA TYR A 363 -7.63 -26.60 -19.21
C TYR A 363 -6.18 -26.37 -18.81
N GLU A 364 -5.23 -26.74 -19.67
CA GLU A 364 -3.81 -26.45 -19.47
C GLU A 364 -3.52 -24.94 -19.47
N ASP A 365 -4.04 -24.18 -20.43
CA ASP A 365 -3.88 -22.72 -20.48
C ASP A 365 -4.50 -22.05 -19.23
N ILE A 366 -5.73 -22.42 -18.86
CA ILE A 366 -6.40 -21.88 -17.68
C ILE A 366 -5.62 -22.22 -16.40
N TYR A 367 -5.14 -23.48 -16.25
CA TYR A 367 -4.32 -23.88 -15.10
C TYR A 367 -3.04 -23.05 -15.02
N LYS A 368 -2.32 -22.88 -16.14
CA LYS A 368 -1.08 -22.09 -16.19
C LYS A 368 -1.32 -20.64 -15.77
N ARG A 369 -2.40 -20.01 -16.25
CA ARG A 369 -2.79 -18.65 -15.83
C ARG A 369 -3.16 -18.60 -14.35
N ALA A 370 -3.96 -19.54 -13.87
CA ALA A 370 -4.40 -19.60 -12.48
C ALA A 370 -3.20 -19.80 -11.52
N ASN A 371 -2.30 -20.72 -11.87
CA ASN A 371 -1.08 -20.96 -11.11
C ASN A 371 -0.19 -19.72 -11.12
N THR A 372 0.03 -19.09 -12.28
CA THR A 372 0.86 -17.86 -12.38
C THR A 372 0.27 -16.72 -11.54
N ALA A 373 -1.05 -16.51 -11.60
CA ALA A 373 -1.74 -15.50 -10.79
C ALA A 373 -1.63 -15.82 -9.30
N GLY A 374 -1.80 -17.09 -8.92
CA GLY A 374 -1.62 -17.57 -7.55
C GLY A 374 -0.20 -17.31 -7.02
N LEU A 375 0.82 -17.69 -7.80
CA LEU A 375 2.22 -17.51 -7.43
C LEU A 375 2.57 -16.03 -7.26
N LYS A 376 2.15 -15.18 -8.20
CA LYS A 376 2.32 -13.72 -8.11
C LYS A 376 1.60 -13.15 -6.88
N ALA A 377 0.41 -13.64 -6.54
CA ALA A 377 -0.32 -13.17 -5.37
C ALA A 377 0.36 -13.58 -4.04
N ALA A 378 0.90 -14.79 -3.97
CA ALA A 378 1.68 -15.24 -2.81
C ALA A 378 2.99 -14.46 -2.66
N GLU A 379 3.70 -14.21 -3.76
CA GLU A 379 4.94 -13.44 -3.78
C GLU A 379 4.74 -12.01 -3.27
N ASN A 380 3.66 -11.35 -3.70
CA ASN A 380 3.33 -9.99 -3.26
C ASN A 380 2.66 -9.93 -1.87
N CYS A 381 2.43 -11.08 -1.21
CA CYS A 381 1.79 -11.11 0.09
C CYS A 381 2.78 -10.78 1.20
N VAL A 382 2.47 -9.73 1.97
CA VAL A 382 3.18 -9.43 3.22
C VAL A 382 2.31 -9.91 4.38
N PRO A 383 2.69 -10.95 5.16
CA PRO A 383 1.89 -11.40 6.30
C PRO A 383 1.81 -10.36 7.42
N ILE A 384 0.79 -10.49 8.27
CA ILE A 384 0.71 -9.72 9.51
C ILE A 384 1.67 -10.37 10.52
N PRO A 385 2.65 -9.65 11.07
CA PRO A 385 3.60 -10.27 11.99
C PRO A 385 2.91 -10.79 13.27
N MET A 386 3.33 -11.97 13.71
CA MET A 386 2.98 -12.48 15.04
C MET A 386 3.93 -11.90 16.09
N VAL A 387 3.39 -11.75 17.30
CA VAL A 387 4.16 -11.29 18.45
C VAL A 387 3.93 -12.27 19.57
N ILE A 388 5.01 -12.90 20.03
CA ILE A 388 4.99 -13.85 21.13
C ILE A 388 5.68 -13.17 22.30
N GLU A 389 5.05 -13.20 23.48
CA GLU A 389 5.62 -12.58 24.67
C GLU A 389 7.02 -13.13 24.96
N GLY A 390 7.98 -12.22 25.21
CA GLY A 390 9.38 -12.56 25.42
C GLY A 390 10.22 -12.78 24.15
N TYR A 391 9.61 -12.74 22.96
CA TYR A 391 10.30 -12.88 21.68
C TYR A 391 10.12 -11.63 20.80
N GLY A 392 11.03 -11.46 19.83
CA GLY A 392 10.87 -10.44 18.79
C GLY A 392 9.72 -10.76 17.83
N PRO A 393 9.33 -9.81 16.96
CA PRO A 393 8.29 -10.03 15.97
C PRO A 393 8.65 -11.17 15.01
N VAL A 394 7.68 -12.04 14.71
CA VAL A 394 7.78 -13.11 13.72
C VAL A 394 7.02 -12.69 12.47
N PHE A 395 7.76 -12.25 11.45
CA PHE A 395 7.18 -11.65 10.24
C PHE A 395 6.46 -12.65 9.33
N GLY A 396 6.66 -13.96 9.52
CA GLY A 396 5.95 -14.98 8.76
C GLY A 396 4.46 -15.08 9.03
N GLY A 397 3.95 -14.43 10.08
CA GLY A 397 2.52 -14.45 10.42
C GLY A 397 2.02 -15.81 10.90
N GLU A 398 0.69 -15.97 10.93
CA GLU A 398 0.03 -17.16 11.47
C GLU A 398 0.34 -18.41 10.65
N CYS A 399 0.49 -19.54 11.34
CA CYS A 399 0.68 -20.84 10.73
C CYS A 399 -0.66 -21.42 10.26
N GLY A 400 -0.64 -22.09 9.11
CA GLY A 400 -1.80 -22.76 8.57
C GLY A 400 -1.66 -23.14 7.10
N ASP A 401 -2.78 -23.54 6.51
CA ASP A 401 -2.86 -24.01 5.15
C ASP A 401 -4.04 -23.40 4.39
N ALA A 402 -3.94 -23.35 3.07
CA ALA A 402 -5.02 -22.90 2.22
C ALA A 402 -4.97 -23.60 0.85
N TRP A 403 -6.15 -23.95 0.35
CA TRP A 403 -6.27 -24.71 -0.90
C TRP A 403 -7.51 -24.33 -1.68
N VAL A 404 -7.51 -24.68 -2.96
CA VAL A 404 -8.67 -24.53 -3.85
C VAL A 404 -9.35 -25.88 -4.01
N THR A 405 -10.67 -25.92 -3.95
CA THR A 405 -11.43 -27.11 -4.32
C THR A 405 -12.23 -26.85 -5.59
N ILE A 406 -12.20 -27.80 -6.52
CA ILE A 406 -13.02 -27.82 -7.71
C ILE A 406 -14.11 -28.87 -7.51
N PRO A 407 -15.41 -28.51 -7.62
CA PRO A 407 -16.51 -29.46 -7.47
C PRO A 407 -16.39 -30.64 -8.44
N ASN A 408 -17.13 -31.71 -8.13
CA ASN A 408 -17.12 -32.89 -8.99
C ASN A 408 -17.73 -32.58 -10.38
N ASP A 409 -16.89 -32.63 -11.40
CA ASP A 409 -17.29 -32.90 -12.78
C ASP A 409 -16.79 -34.30 -13.22
N GLU A 410 -17.53 -34.93 -14.14
CA GLU A 410 -17.13 -36.19 -14.79
C GLU A 410 -16.33 -35.92 -16.08
N ALA A 411 -16.49 -34.74 -16.67
CA ALA A 411 -15.72 -34.21 -17.77
C ALA A 411 -15.44 -32.73 -17.48
N GLY A 412 -14.18 -32.30 -17.55
CA GLY A 412 -13.81 -30.92 -17.27
C GLY A 412 -12.46 -30.74 -16.60
N MET A 413 -12.31 -29.62 -15.91
CA MET A 413 -11.07 -29.20 -15.26
C MET A 413 -10.60 -30.23 -14.24
N LYS A 414 -11.51 -30.81 -13.45
CA LYS A 414 -11.13 -31.83 -12.45
C LYS A 414 -10.61 -33.10 -13.13
N ALA A 415 -11.28 -33.57 -14.19
CA ALA A 415 -10.83 -34.74 -14.94
C ALA A 415 -9.41 -34.51 -15.51
N TRP A 416 -9.17 -33.33 -16.08
CA TRP A 416 -7.86 -32.93 -16.58
C TRP A 416 -6.79 -32.87 -15.47
N LEU A 417 -7.08 -32.22 -14.34
CA LEU A 417 -6.17 -32.14 -13.19
C LEU A 417 -5.77 -33.53 -12.67
N LYS A 418 -6.75 -34.43 -12.55
CA LYS A 418 -6.52 -35.81 -12.11
C LYS A 418 -5.62 -36.56 -13.09
N SER A 419 -5.88 -36.48 -14.40
CA SER A 419 -5.07 -37.15 -15.42
C SER A 419 -3.63 -36.63 -15.47
N ASN A 420 -3.40 -35.39 -15.07
CA ASN A 420 -2.08 -34.75 -15.01
C ASN A 420 -1.40 -34.86 -13.63
N ASN A 421 -1.97 -35.60 -12.68
CA ASN A 421 -1.47 -35.74 -11.30
C ASN A 421 -1.30 -34.40 -10.55
N ILE A 422 -2.21 -33.45 -10.79
CA ILE A 422 -2.21 -32.14 -10.12
C ILE A 422 -3.30 -32.13 -9.05
N GLY A 423 -2.91 -32.05 -7.79
CA GLY A 423 -3.84 -32.05 -6.65
C GLY A 423 -4.28 -33.44 -6.22
N THR A 424 -5.25 -33.49 -5.29
CA THR A 424 -5.70 -34.72 -4.63
C THR A 424 -7.22 -34.75 -4.46
N LYS A 425 -7.77 -35.93 -4.15
CA LYS A 425 -9.20 -36.09 -3.89
C LYS A 425 -9.56 -35.53 -2.51
N ASP A 426 -10.54 -34.62 -2.47
CA ASP A 426 -11.21 -34.22 -1.24
C ASP A 426 -12.57 -34.94 -1.14
N TYR A 427 -12.70 -35.85 -0.18
CA TYR A 427 -13.85 -36.76 -0.07
C TYR A 427 -15.21 -36.05 0.05
N LYS A 428 -15.24 -34.79 0.51
CA LYS A 428 -16.49 -34.04 0.66
C LYS A 428 -16.63 -32.89 -0.34
N LEU A 429 -15.52 -32.32 -0.80
CA LEU A 429 -15.51 -31.03 -1.52
C LEU A 429 -15.09 -31.14 -2.99
N GLY A 430 -14.67 -32.32 -3.46
CA GLY A 430 -14.34 -32.59 -4.87
C GLY A 430 -12.86 -32.86 -5.08
N TRP A 431 -12.17 -31.98 -5.82
CA TRP A 431 -10.74 -32.09 -6.12
C TRP A 431 -9.96 -30.91 -5.53
N ARG A 432 -9.03 -31.20 -4.62
CA ARG A 432 -8.19 -30.22 -3.92
C ARG A 432 -6.93 -29.93 -4.74
N VAL A 433 -6.66 -28.65 -4.94
CA VAL A 433 -5.42 -28.14 -5.54
C VAL A 433 -4.74 -27.26 -4.50
N ASP A 434 -3.55 -27.68 -4.10
CA ASP A 434 -2.67 -26.95 -3.20
C ASP A 434 -1.74 -26.03 -3.99
N GLY A 435 -1.39 -24.89 -3.41
CA GLY A 435 -0.38 -24.03 -4.02
C GLY A 435 0.99 -24.70 -3.94
N ASN A 436 1.60 -24.98 -5.09
CA ASN A 436 2.99 -25.45 -5.13
C ASN A 436 3.96 -24.28 -4.88
N LEU A 437 4.03 -23.85 -3.62
CA LEU A 437 4.90 -22.78 -3.16
C LEU A 437 6.30 -23.28 -2.78
N GLU A 438 6.60 -24.59 -2.87
CA GLU A 438 7.92 -25.14 -2.54
C GLU A 438 9.04 -24.57 -3.44
N GLN A 439 8.67 -24.14 -4.66
CA GLN A 439 9.58 -23.48 -5.59
C GLN A 439 9.85 -22.01 -5.23
N PHE A 440 9.05 -21.42 -4.34
CA PHE A 440 9.26 -20.08 -3.80
C PHE A 440 10.16 -20.16 -2.57
N GLN A 441 11.46 -19.96 -2.79
CA GLN A 441 12.32 -19.44 -1.73
C GLN A 441 12.15 -17.93 -1.74
N PRO A 442 11.56 -17.29 -0.72
CA PRO A 442 11.48 -15.84 -0.68
C PRO A 442 12.89 -15.26 -0.89
N SER A 443 13.01 -14.34 -1.84
CA SER A 443 14.25 -13.64 -2.14
C SER A 443 14.84 -13.09 -0.83
N LYS A 444 16.06 -13.55 -0.51
CA LYS A 444 16.91 -13.20 0.64
C LYS A 444 16.36 -12.03 1.49
N GLY A 445 15.53 -12.38 2.49
CA GLY A 445 14.94 -11.41 3.41
C GLY A 445 13.69 -11.89 4.17
N GLU A 446 13.63 -13.15 4.61
CA GLU A 446 12.70 -13.69 5.64
C GLU A 446 11.27 -13.09 5.67
N PHE A 447 10.54 -13.12 4.55
CA PHE A 447 9.16 -12.60 4.51
C PHE A 447 8.13 -13.56 5.11
N TRP A 448 8.31 -14.86 4.90
CA TRP A 448 7.46 -15.91 5.46
C TRP A 448 8.07 -17.29 5.24
N THR A 449 7.57 -18.29 5.97
CA THR A 449 7.94 -19.70 5.81
C THR A 449 6.78 -20.43 5.14
N LEU A 450 7.02 -21.61 4.54
CA LEU A 450 5.95 -22.46 3.99
C LEU A 450 4.85 -22.85 5.01
N GLN A 451 4.98 -22.47 6.28
CA GLN A 451 3.94 -22.63 7.29
C GLN A 451 2.95 -21.45 7.31
N ALA A 452 3.28 -20.29 6.74
CA ALA A 452 2.45 -19.09 6.78
C ALA A 452 1.15 -19.25 5.97
N ILE A 453 0.01 -18.96 6.60
CA ILE A 453 -1.31 -19.09 5.97
C ILE A 453 -1.61 -17.99 4.95
N ALA A 454 -1.24 -16.74 5.25
CA ALA A 454 -1.56 -15.57 4.42
C ALA A 454 -1.12 -15.68 2.94
N PRO A 455 0.13 -16.05 2.62
CA PRO A 455 0.57 -16.21 1.23
C PRO A 455 -0.11 -17.39 0.52
N LYS A 456 -0.39 -18.49 1.25
CA LYS A 456 -1.16 -19.63 0.71
C LYS A 456 -2.59 -19.24 0.37
N GLU A 457 -3.22 -18.47 1.25
CA GLU A 457 -4.58 -17.96 1.03
C GLU A 457 -4.60 -16.99 -0.15
N ALA A 458 -3.61 -16.09 -0.26
CA ALA A 458 -3.45 -15.19 -1.40
C ALA A 458 -3.32 -15.97 -2.72
N TYR A 459 -2.49 -17.03 -2.74
CA TYR A 459 -2.41 -17.96 -3.86
C TYR A 459 -3.78 -18.55 -4.21
N ALA A 460 -4.44 -19.18 -3.24
CA ALA A 460 -5.68 -19.91 -3.47
C ALA A 460 -6.81 -18.99 -3.97
N ARG A 461 -6.90 -17.78 -3.43
CA ARG A 461 -7.86 -16.75 -3.86
C ARG A 461 -7.61 -16.28 -5.29
N ALA A 462 -6.36 -15.97 -5.65
CA ALA A 462 -6.03 -15.54 -7.00
C ALA A 462 -6.22 -16.68 -8.02
N PHE A 463 -5.80 -17.90 -7.68
CA PHE A 463 -6.03 -19.09 -8.50
C PHE A 463 -7.51 -19.32 -8.75
N CYS A 464 -8.33 -19.33 -7.70
CA CYS A 464 -9.77 -19.54 -7.83
C CYS A 464 -10.46 -18.37 -8.56
N LYS A 465 -9.96 -17.14 -8.43
CA LYS A 465 -10.47 -16.02 -9.25
C LYS A 465 -10.31 -16.31 -10.74
N VAL A 466 -9.11 -16.73 -11.19
CA VAL A 466 -8.87 -17.05 -12.61
C VAL A 466 -9.78 -18.18 -13.10
N LEU A 467 -9.99 -19.22 -12.29
CA LEU A 467 -10.95 -20.28 -12.64
C LEU A 467 -12.37 -19.72 -12.83
N ASN A 468 -12.87 -18.92 -11.89
CA ASN A 468 -14.21 -18.34 -11.96
C ASN A 468 -14.35 -17.39 -13.16
N ASP A 469 -13.33 -16.59 -13.47
CA ASP A 469 -13.30 -15.70 -14.63
C ASP A 469 -13.49 -16.49 -15.95
N ASN A 470 -12.94 -17.71 -16.01
CA ASN A 470 -13.08 -18.68 -17.10
C ASN A 470 -14.27 -19.64 -16.95
N ASN A 471 -15.26 -19.33 -16.09
CA ASN A 471 -16.47 -20.13 -15.83
C ASN A 471 -16.24 -21.52 -15.19
N ILE A 472 -15.09 -21.74 -14.55
CA ILE A 472 -14.82 -22.95 -13.77
C ILE A 472 -15.13 -22.63 -12.30
N LYS A 473 -16.14 -23.31 -11.74
CA LYS A 473 -16.50 -23.15 -10.33
C LYS A 473 -15.39 -23.67 -9.43
N CYS A 474 -15.08 -22.91 -8.39
CA CYS A 474 -14.15 -23.32 -7.34
C CYS A 474 -14.52 -22.65 -6.02
N ASN A 475 -13.96 -23.18 -4.93
CA ASN A 475 -14.04 -22.58 -3.60
C ASN A 475 -12.64 -22.55 -2.99
N VAL A 476 -12.41 -21.57 -2.12
CA VAL A 476 -11.16 -21.46 -1.34
C VAL A 476 -11.45 -21.91 0.08
N PHE A 477 -10.54 -22.69 0.63
CA PHE A 477 -10.57 -23.14 2.02
C PHE A 477 -9.26 -22.76 2.72
N THR A 478 -9.37 -22.49 4.01
CA THR A 478 -8.26 -22.15 4.88
C THR A 478 -8.36 -22.96 6.17
N LEU A 479 -7.22 -23.27 6.77
CA LEU A 479 -7.10 -23.95 8.05
C LEU A 479 -5.98 -23.28 8.85
N LEU A 480 -6.29 -22.76 10.03
CA LEU A 480 -5.29 -22.25 10.97
C LEU A 480 -4.80 -23.42 11.84
N ASP A 481 -3.49 -23.47 12.09
CA ASP A 481 -2.81 -24.52 12.87
C ASP A 481 -2.78 -24.24 14.38
#